data_AF-A0A7R9ZTR9-F1
#
_entry.id   AF-A0A7R9ZTR9-F1
#
_cell.length_a   1.000
_cell.length_b   1.000
_cell.length_c   1.000
_cell.angle_alpha   90.00
_cell.angle_beta   90.00
_cell.angle_gamma   90.00
#
_symmetry.space_group_name_H-M   'P 1'
#
loop_
_entity.id
_entity.type
_entity.pdbx_description
1 polymer ?
#
loop_
_entity_poly.entity_id
_entity_poly.type
_entity_poly.pdbx_seq_one_letter_code
_entity_poly.pdbx_strand_id
1 'polypeptide(L)'
;TPLIPVRITEVRSKDIHVVGPNNIDHLIPITQGQKIVNENDEKVVVAGDWILVQDETIDLQRTLRIRQVLKRVSVIKRKAPGRNTRRKQLIAANLNTVFVVSSCNQDFNVARLERYIAMVLET
;
A
#
# COMPACT_ATOMS: atom_id res chain seq x y z
N THR A 1 -1.15 -25.14 -5.34
CA THR A 1 -0.95 -24.62 -3.96
C THR A 1 -2.08 -23.68 -3.62
N PRO A 2 -2.62 -23.69 -2.39
CA PRO A 2 -3.67 -22.73 -2.00
C PRO A 2 -3.18 -21.28 -2.12
N LEU A 3 -4.12 -20.38 -2.39
CA LEU A 3 -3.86 -18.94 -2.33
C LEU A 3 -3.89 -18.49 -0.88
N ILE A 4 -2.86 -17.74 -0.48
CA ILE A 4 -2.69 -17.26 0.88
C ILE A 4 -2.89 -15.73 0.86
N PRO A 5 -3.84 -15.19 1.65
CA PRO A 5 -3.96 -13.75 1.80
C PRO A 5 -2.82 -13.22 2.66
N VAL A 6 -2.12 -12.20 2.14
CA VAL A 6 -1.07 -11.47 2.86
C VAL A 6 -1.33 -9.98 2.76
N ARG A 7 -0.92 -9.24 3.78
CA ARG A 7 -1.06 -7.80 3.87
C ARG A 7 0.25 -7.12 3.52
N ILE A 8 0.20 -6.13 2.66
CA ILE A 8 1.35 -5.26 2.37
C ILE A 8 1.53 -4.33 3.57
N THR A 9 2.67 -4.38 4.23
CA THR A 9 3.01 -3.52 5.37
C THR A 9 3.92 -2.37 4.95
N GLU A 10 4.71 -2.57 3.89
CA GLU A 10 5.62 -1.57 3.35
C GLU A 10 5.69 -1.66 1.82
N VAL A 11 5.80 -0.51 1.16
CA VAL A 11 6.04 -0.43 -0.29
C VAL A 11 7.31 0.37 -0.52
N ARG A 12 8.37 -0.30 -1.02
CA ARG A 12 9.65 0.32 -1.36
C ARG A 12 9.78 0.48 -2.87
N SER A 13 10.89 1.06 -3.33
CA SER A 13 11.16 1.26 -4.76
C SER A 13 11.25 -0.07 -5.53
N LYS A 14 11.86 -1.10 -4.96
CA LYS A 14 12.17 -2.38 -5.64
C LYS A 14 11.41 -3.60 -5.12
N ASP A 15 10.77 -3.50 -3.97
CA ASP A 15 10.11 -4.61 -3.29
C ASP A 15 8.92 -4.12 -2.46
N ILE A 16 8.11 -5.08 -2.03
CA ILE A 16 7.06 -4.89 -1.03
C ILE A 16 7.31 -5.85 0.14
N HIS A 17 7.04 -5.37 1.35
CA HIS A 17 7.06 -6.19 2.55
C HIS A 17 5.65 -6.71 2.82
N VAL A 18 5.50 -8.02 2.98
CA VAL A 18 4.21 -8.69 3.19
C VAL A 18 4.21 -9.55 4.44
N VAL A 19 3.12 -9.46 5.19
CA VAL A 19 2.88 -10.25 6.41
C VAL A 19 1.57 -11.02 6.27
N GLY A 20 1.54 -12.27 6.72
CA GLY A 20 0.35 -13.11 6.65
C GLY A 20 0.38 -14.31 7.61
N PRO A 21 -0.55 -15.25 7.45
CA PRO A 21 -0.61 -16.44 8.29
C PRO A 21 0.62 -17.33 8.11
N ASN A 22 0.81 -18.30 9.02
CA ASN A 22 1.89 -19.29 8.95
C ASN A 22 3.30 -18.68 8.92
N ASN A 23 3.53 -17.64 9.73
CA ASN A 23 4.80 -16.90 9.81
C ASN A 23 5.29 -16.38 8.44
N ILE A 24 4.36 -16.00 7.56
CA ILE A 24 4.73 -15.26 6.37
C ILE A 24 5.14 -13.86 6.79
N ASP A 25 6.42 -13.57 6.62
CA ASP A 25 7.04 -12.25 6.76
C ASP A 25 8.15 -12.16 5.72
N HIS A 26 7.84 -11.59 4.55
CA HIS A 26 8.68 -11.72 3.35
C HIS A 26 8.75 -10.43 2.54
N LEU A 27 9.91 -10.22 1.91
CA LEU A 27 10.08 -9.24 0.84
C LEU A 27 9.78 -9.90 -0.50
N ILE A 28 8.87 -9.30 -1.28
CA ILE A 28 8.57 -9.72 -2.65
C ILE A 28 9.14 -8.66 -3.60
N PRO A 29 10.11 -9.01 -4.47
CA PRO A 29 10.60 -8.10 -5.49
C PRO A 29 9.48 -7.66 -6.45
N ILE A 30 9.45 -6.37 -6.77
CA ILE A 30 8.56 -5.81 -7.77
C ILE A 30 9.20 -6.04 -9.13
N THR A 31 8.53 -6.82 -9.97
CA THR A 31 8.97 -7.10 -11.35
C THR A 31 7.90 -6.67 -12.36
N GLN A 32 8.33 -6.33 -13.57
CA GLN A 32 7.41 -5.98 -14.65
C GLN A 32 6.42 -7.12 -14.92
N GLY A 33 5.16 -6.75 -15.21
CA GLY A 33 4.07 -7.68 -15.47
C GLY A 33 3.40 -8.26 -14.20
N GLN A 34 3.85 -7.91 -13.00
CA GLN A 34 3.11 -8.21 -11.79
C GLN A 34 1.84 -7.36 -11.70
N LYS A 35 0.75 -7.94 -11.17
CA LYS A 35 -0.56 -7.27 -10.98
C LYS A 35 -0.55 -6.06 -10.01
N ILE A 36 0.61 -5.73 -9.46
CA ILE A 36 0.82 -4.59 -8.55
C ILE A 36 1.44 -3.38 -9.26
N VAL A 37 1.74 -3.53 -10.55
CA VAL A 37 2.28 -2.51 -11.45
C VAL A 37 1.33 -2.34 -12.64
N ASN A 38 1.05 -1.11 -13.06
CA ASN A 38 0.24 -0.82 -14.25
C ASN A 38 1.08 -0.78 -15.54
N GLU A 39 0.44 -0.54 -16.67
CA GLU A 39 1.07 -0.40 -17.99
C GLU A 39 2.14 0.70 -18.09
N ASN A 40 2.13 1.68 -17.18
CA ASN A 40 3.11 2.76 -17.11
C ASN A 40 4.26 2.47 -16.12
N ASP A 41 4.40 1.22 -15.69
CA ASP A 41 5.37 0.78 -14.68
C ASP A 41 5.19 1.43 -13.29
N GLU A 42 3.98 1.89 -13.00
CA GLU A 42 3.67 2.51 -11.72
C GLU A 42 2.97 1.55 -10.78
N LYS A 43 3.33 1.67 -9.50
CA LYS A 43 2.73 0.88 -8.44
C LYS A 43 1.29 1.29 -8.24
N VAL A 44 0.42 0.29 -8.30
CA VAL A 44 -1.01 0.46 -8.02
C VAL A 44 -1.38 0.01 -6.61
N VAL A 45 -0.41 -0.46 -5.82
CA VAL A 45 -0.58 -0.89 -4.42
C VAL A 45 0.07 0.08 -3.44
N VAL A 46 -0.45 0.09 -2.21
CA VAL A 46 0.03 0.87 -1.08
C VAL A 46 0.07 0.02 0.19
N ALA A 47 0.71 0.53 1.23
CA ALA A 47 0.64 -0.09 2.56
C ALA A 47 -0.83 -0.25 2.99
N GLY A 48 -1.14 -1.42 3.53
CA GLY A 48 -2.46 -1.84 3.95
C GLY A 48 -3.27 -2.59 2.88
N ASP A 49 -2.84 -2.62 1.61
CA ASP A 49 -3.46 -3.49 0.60
C ASP A 49 -3.32 -4.98 0.95
N TRP A 50 -4.33 -5.75 0.57
CA TRP A 50 -4.32 -7.20 0.67
C TRP A 50 -4.07 -7.82 -0.71
N ILE A 51 -3.20 -8.81 -0.76
CA ILE A 51 -2.91 -9.56 -1.97
C ILE A 51 -3.04 -11.06 -1.70
N LEU A 52 -3.45 -11.81 -2.73
CA LEU A 52 -3.39 -13.26 -2.73
C LEU A 52 -2.07 -13.68 -3.36
N VAL A 53 -1.26 -14.40 -2.59
CA VAL A 53 -0.01 -15.00 -3.07
C VAL A 53 -0.14 -16.51 -3.15
N GLN A 54 0.65 -17.09 -4.03
CA GLN A 54 0.84 -18.53 -4.11
C GLN A 54 2.28 -18.85 -3.75
N ASP A 55 2.46 -19.83 -2.87
CA ASP A 55 3.78 -20.37 -2.56
C ASP A 55 4.25 -21.25 -3.72
N GLU A 56 5.35 -20.84 -4.35
CA GLU A 56 6.03 -21.49 -5.46
C GLU A 56 7.48 -21.75 -5.05
N THR A 57 7.65 -22.55 -4.00
CA THR A 57 8.98 -23.02 -3.58
C THR A 57 9.60 -23.88 -4.68
N ILE A 58 10.72 -23.43 -5.23
CA ILE A 58 11.54 -24.14 -6.23
C ILE A 58 12.96 -24.22 -5.65
N ASP A 59 13.58 -25.40 -5.68
CA ASP A 59 14.97 -25.62 -5.24
C ASP A 59 15.30 -25.04 -3.85
N LEU A 60 14.39 -25.25 -2.88
CA LEU A 60 14.46 -24.73 -1.50
C LEU A 60 14.42 -23.20 -1.37
N GLN A 61 14.26 -22.46 -2.47
CA GLN A 61 13.98 -21.03 -2.46
C GLN A 61 12.48 -20.79 -2.48
N ARG A 62 11.96 -20.32 -1.34
CA ARG A 62 10.56 -19.95 -1.20
C ARG A 62 10.29 -18.68 -2.01
N THR A 63 9.50 -18.81 -3.09
CA THR A 63 9.05 -17.68 -3.89
C THR A 63 7.55 -17.48 -3.71
N LEU A 64 7.13 -16.25 -3.37
CA LEU A 64 5.72 -15.90 -3.27
C LEU A 64 5.28 -15.20 -4.55
N ARG A 65 4.47 -15.89 -5.37
CA ARG A 65 3.94 -15.30 -6.60
C ARG A 65 2.61 -14.61 -6.33
N ILE A 66 2.55 -13.32 -6.67
CA ILE A 66 1.32 -12.53 -6.54
C ILE A 66 0.31 -12.96 -7.61
N ARG A 67 -0.88 -13.38 -7.18
CA ARG A 67 -1.97 -13.83 -8.06
C ARG A 67 -3.07 -12.79 -8.22
N GLN A 68 -3.32 -11.98 -7.19
CA GLN A 68 -4.39 -10.98 -7.23
C GLN A 68 -4.20 -9.91 -6.14
N VAL A 69 -4.58 -8.67 -6.46
CA VAL A 69 -4.83 -7.62 -5.46
C VAL A 69 -6.31 -7.65 -5.10
N LEU A 70 -6.62 -7.73 -3.80
CA LEU A 70 -8.01 -7.76 -3.33
C LEU A 70 -8.64 -6.36 -3.35
N LYS A 71 -9.97 -6.32 -3.43
CA LYS A 71 -10.72 -5.05 -3.43
C LYS A 71 -10.51 -4.30 -2.12
N ARG A 72 -10.24 -3.00 -2.22
CA ARG A 72 -10.09 -2.11 -1.07
C ARG A 72 -11.43 -1.83 -0.41
N VAL A 73 -11.42 -1.78 0.92
CA VAL A 73 -12.55 -1.29 1.74
C VAL A 73 -12.44 0.22 1.96
N SER A 74 -11.23 0.75 2.10
CA SER A 74 -10.95 2.19 2.22
C SER A 74 -9.66 2.56 1.51
N VAL A 75 -9.52 3.82 1.09
CA VAL A 75 -8.31 4.31 0.43
C VAL A 75 -8.04 5.79 0.71
N ILE A 76 -6.90 6.08 1.35
CA ILE A 76 -6.40 7.43 1.53
C ILE A 76 -5.61 7.83 0.28
N LYS A 77 -5.96 8.97 -0.31
CA LYS A 77 -5.32 9.50 -1.51
C LYS A 77 -5.16 11.02 -1.41
N ARG A 78 -4.14 11.56 -2.06
CA ARG A 78 -3.91 13.00 -2.20
C ARG A 78 -3.79 13.40 -3.67
N LYS A 79 -3.92 14.69 -3.96
CA LYS A 79 -3.55 15.24 -5.27
C LYS A 79 -2.04 15.12 -5.45
N ALA A 80 -1.60 14.68 -6.64
CA ALA A 80 -0.19 14.67 -6.99
C ALA A 80 0.35 16.12 -7.04
N PRO A 81 1.59 16.36 -6.56
CA PRO A 81 2.23 17.66 -6.71
C PRO A 81 2.56 17.97 -8.19
N GLY A 82 2.59 19.25 -8.56
CA GLY A 82 3.01 19.71 -9.90
C GLY A 82 1.91 19.78 -10.96
N ARG A 83 2.28 19.81 -12.24
CA ARG A 83 1.35 20.04 -13.39
C ARG A 83 0.30 18.95 -13.60
N ASN A 84 0.47 17.79 -12.97
CA ASN A 84 -0.45 16.65 -13.07
C ASN A 84 -1.45 16.59 -11.90
N THR A 85 -2.03 17.73 -11.51
CA THR A 85 -2.98 17.86 -10.39
C THR A 85 -4.25 17.01 -10.55
N ARG A 86 -4.56 16.52 -11.75
CA ARG A 86 -5.67 15.58 -12.01
C ARG A 86 -5.38 14.18 -11.50
N ARG A 87 -4.11 13.83 -11.25
CA ARG A 87 -3.73 12.48 -10.80
C ARG A 87 -3.80 12.37 -9.29
N LYS A 88 -4.52 11.37 -8.81
CA LYS A 88 -4.59 11.01 -7.38
C LYS A 88 -3.43 10.08 -7.07
N GLN A 89 -2.60 10.44 -6.10
CA GLN A 89 -1.58 9.57 -5.53
C GLN A 89 -2.18 8.85 -4.32
N LEU A 90 -2.13 7.52 -4.35
CA LEU A 90 -2.55 6.68 -3.24
C LEU A 90 -1.51 6.74 -2.12
N ILE A 91 -1.96 6.75 -0.86
CA ILE A 91 -1.09 6.81 0.32
C ILE A 91 -1.16 5.49 1.10
N ALA A 92 -2.38 5.05 1.44
CA ALA A 92 -2.64 3.84 2.21
C ALA A 92 -4.04 3.31 1.92
N ALA A 93 -4.29 2.03 2.22
CA ALA A 93 -5.57 1.38 2.01
C ALA A 93 -5.97 0.48 3.19
N ASN A 94 -7.26 0.15 3.29
CA ASN A 94 -7.82 -0.74 4.31
C ASN A 94 -7.47 -0.32 5.74
N LEU A 95 -7.58 0.98 5.99
CA LEU A 95 -7.49 1.58 7.32
C LEU A 95 -8.89 1.89 7.82
N ASN A 96 -9.15 1.61 9.10
CA ASN A 96 -10.39 1.94 9.80
C ASN A 96 -10.19 3.04 10.85
N THR A 97 -8.94 3.38 11.18
CA THR A 97 -8.59 4.36 12.20
C THR A 97 -7.32 5.08 11.77
N VAL A 98 -7.33 6.41 11.88
CA VAL A 98 -6.20 7.28 11.55
C VAL A 98 -5.98 8.23 12.71
N PHE A 99 -4.74 8.33 13.17
CA PHE A 99 -4.35 9.30 14.18
C PHE A 99 -3.73 10.52 13.49
N VAL A 100 -4.32 11.71 13.71
CA VAL A 100 -3.72 12.99 13.31
C VAL A 100 -2.92 13.51 14.50
N VAL A 101 -1.59 13.49 14.38
CA VAL A 101 -0.68 13.88 15.47
C VAL A 101 0.02 15.17 15.11
N SER A 102 0.07 16.13 16.05
CA SER A 102 0.78 17.40 15.88
C SER A 102 1.40 17.83 17.20
N SER A 103 2.56 18.49 17.15
CA SER A 103 3.21 19.12 18.30
C SER A 103 2.58 20.48 18.61
N CYS A 104 2.44 20.79 19.91
CA CYS A 104 2.00 22.09 20.40
C CYS A 104 3.17 23.08 20.53
N ASN A 105 3.95 23.26 19.47
CA ASN A 105 5.07 24.19 19.41
C ASN A 105 4.76 25.38 18.45
N GLN A 106 5.75 26.23 18.17
CA GLN A 106 5.62 27.40 17.30
C GLN A 106 5.10 27.07 15.88
N ASP A 107 5.23 25.80 15.43
CA ASP A 107 4.79 25.32 14.12
C ASP A 107 3.35 24.77 14.09
N PHE A 108 2.63 24.86 15.22
CA PHE A 108 1.23 24.45 15.32
C PHE A 108 0.36 25.23 14.33
N ASN A 109 -0.45 24.50 13.56
CA ASN A 109 -1.21 25.08 12.46
C ASN A 109 -2.57 24.38 12.32
N VAL A 110 -3.64 25.08 12.71
CA VAL A 110 -5.02 24.58 12.66
C VAL A 110 -5.44 24.24 11.23
N ALA A 111 -5.12 25.09 10.26
CA ALA A 111 -5.43 24.83 8.84
C ALA A 111 -4.70 23.58 8.29
N ARG A 112 -3.60 23.14 8.92
CA ARG A 112 -2.94 21.87 8.58
C ARG A 112 -3.72 20.68 9.13
N LEU A 113 -4.21 20.77 10.36
CA LEU A 113 -5.06 19.73 10.98
C LEU A 113 -6.36 19.55 10.21
N GLU A 114 -7.05 20.65 9.89
CA GLU A 114 -8.30 20.63 9.10
C GLU A 114 -8.11 19.93 7.76
N ARG A 115 -7.00 20.20 7.05
CA ARG A 115 -6.67 19.52 5.80
C ARG A 115 -6.44 18.02 5.96
N TYR A 116 -5.80 17.58 7.04
CA TYR A 116 -5.62 16.14 7.30
C TYR A 116 -6.95 15.46 7.64
N ILE A 117 -7.80 16.11 8.44
CA ILE A 117 -9.13 15.60 8.77
C ILE A 117 -9.98 15.49 7.49
N ALA A 118 -9.99 16.53 6.66
CA ALA A 118 -10.70 16.52 5.37
C ALA A 118 -10.21 15.36 4.48
N MET A 119 -8.89 15.13 4.39
CA MET A 119 -8.33 14.02 3.62
C MET A 119 -8.79 12.65 4.12
N VAL A 120 -8.90 12.47 5.44
CA VAL A 120 -9.34 11.19 6.04
C VAL A 120 -10.84 10.97 5.87
N LEU A 121 -11.66 12.02 5.91
CA LEU A 121 -13.12 11.90 5.73
C LEU A 121 -13.54 11.63 4.26
N GLU A 122 -12.66 11.86 3.29
CA GLU A 122 -12.89 11.59 1.85
C GLU A 122 -12.61 10.14 1.42
N THR A 123 -12.31 9.21 2.35
CA THR A 123 -11.97 7.79 2.07
C THR A 123 -13.13 6.96 1.56
#